data_AF-A0A3C0BU19-F1
#
_entry.id   AF-A0A3C0BU19-F1
#
_cell.length_a   1.000
_cell.length_b   1.000
_cell.length_c   1.000
_cell.angle_alpha   90.00
_cell.angle_beta   90.00
_cell.angle_gamma   90.00
#
_symmetry.space_group_name_H-M   'P 1'
#
loop_
_entity.id
_entity.type
_entity.pdbx_description
1 polymer ?
#
loop_
_entity_poly.entity_id
_entity_poly.type
_entity_poly.pdbx_seq_one_letter_code
_entity_poly.pdbx_strand_id
1 'polypeptide(L)'
;DKDLMQIVSPGIIMYDTMKNKAIGEAEVVERFGVPPSKVIEVQALIGDSSDNVPGVPGIGVKTAALLINEFGDLDTLLARASEIKQEKRRESLIHFADQARLSRTLVTLDRNVPLDVPLAETAVHQPDAEALTAFMRKLEFSTLLRRVADGLGAELPEGMTPAQAPQRRKKDDYDHPLRRSPRGDFVATRTVIEPARSEGGSPAQLAVERAGKLEAIPFDRSNYETVTDAVRLADLLSAARYQGHFSFRVKLNSSDPMQGELVGVALALVPGHAAYLPLAHRASDGLDLGGDTIAQLSMREALDLLKPVLEDESVLKIVQNAKFDMVALARYGIALQTIDDPCLISYALDAGRAEHLPEQLASNLLGYTCLTQKEVRGSGRAAVGLDRVPL
;
A
#
# COMPACT_ATOMS: atom_id res chain seq x y z
N ASP A 1 -20.68 -8.14 10.00
CA ASP A 1 -21.94 -8.45 9.31
C ASP A 1 -23.01 -7.43 9.73
N LYS A 2 -23.87 -6.98 8.81
CA LYS A 2 -24.96 -6.02 9.11
C LYS A 2 -26.25 -6.74 9.54
N ASP A 3 -26.40 -8.03 9.23
CA ASP A 3 -27.63 -8.79 9.48
C ASP A 3 -27.84 -9.02 10.97
N LEU A 4 -26.75 -9.11 11.74
CA LEU A 4 -26.74 -9.18 13.20
C LEU A 4 -27.37 -7.94 13.87
N MET A 5 -27.61 -6.84 13.14
CA MET A 5 -28.31 -5.68 13.72
C MET A 5 -29.79 -5.97 14.06
N GLN A 6 -30.37 -7.06 13.53
CA GLN A 6 -31.75 -7.48 13.83
C GLN A 6 -31.93 -8.06 15.25
N ILE A 7 -30.85 -8.44 15.94
CA ILE A 7 -30.89 -8.99 17.30
C ILE A 7 -30.50 -7.97 18.38
N VAL A 8 -30.17 -6.73 18.00
CA VAL A 8 -29.84 -5.65 18.95
C VAL A 8 -31.08 -5.34 19.80
N SER A 9 -30.91 -5.35 21.12
CA SER A 9 -31.97 -5.12 22.11
C SER A 9 -31.37 -4.64 23.45
N PRO A 10 -32.18 -4.25 24.45
CA PRO A 10 -31.65 -3.98 25.78
C PRO A 10 -30.81 -5.17 26.29
N GLY A 11 -29.54 -4.93 26.62
CA GLY A 11 -28.57 -5.97 27.03
C GLY A 11 -27.83 -6.68 25.89
N ILE A 12 -28.21 -6.47 24.63
CA ILE A 12 -27.57 -7.06 23.44
C ILE A 12 -27.10 -5.95 22.51
N ILE A 13 -25.79 -5.77 22.39
CA ILE A 13 -25.16 -4.80 21.49
C ILE A 13 -24.29 -5.50 20.46
N MET A 14 -24.13 -4.89 19.29
CA MET A 14 -23.16 -5.34 18.30
C MET A 14 -21.87 -4.51 18.42
N TYR A 15 -20.71 -5.12 18.29
CA TYR A 15 -19.42 -4.43 18.35
C TYR A 15 -18.67 -4.55 17.03
N ASP A 16 -18.41 -3.41 16.39
CA ASP A 16 -17.60 -3.31 15.18
C ASP A 16 -16.12 -3.18 15.57
N THR A 17 -15.36 -4.26 15.43
CA THR A 17 -13.93 -4.33 15.78
C THR A 17 -13.05 -3.47 14.86
N MET A 18 -13.49 -3.21 13.62
CA MET A 18 -12.74 -2.41 12.65
C MET A 18 -12.85 -0.91 12.96
N LYS A 19 -14.03 -0.47 13.40
CA LYS A 19 -14.29 0.93 13.78
C LYS A 19 -14.17 1.19 15.27
N ASN A 20 -13.99 0.15 16.09
CA ASN A 20 -13.99 0.23 17.54
C ASN A 20 -15.26 0.96 18.05
N LYS A 21 -16.42 0.57 17.53
CA LYS A 21 -17.71 1.22 17.78
C LYS A 21 -18.73 0.20 18.29
N ALA A 22 -19.35 0.50 19.43
CA ALA A 22 -20.55 -0.18 19.89
C ALA A 22 -21.76 0.31 19.09
N ILE A 23 -22.60 -0.63 18.68
CA ILE A 23 -23.80 -0.41 17.86
C ILE A 23 -24.97 -0.90 18.70
N GLY A 24 -25.70 0.05 19.26
CA GLY A 24 -26.98 -0.14 19.93
C GLY A 24 -28.14 0.28 19.02
N GLU A 25 -29.32 0.41 19.61
CA GLU A 25 -30.55 0.74 18.88
C GLU A 25 -30.46 2.06 18.12
N ALA A 26 -29.87 3.10 18.72
CA ALA A 26 -29.72 4.41 18.09
C ALA A 26 -28.87 4.34 16.81
N GLU A 27 -27.76 3.60 16.84
CA GLU A 27 -26.90 3.40 15.67
C GLU A 27 -27.55 2.55 14.58
N VAL A 28 -28.40 1.59 14.96
CA VAL A 28 -29.20 0.81 14.00
C VAL A 28 -30.20 1.72 13.30
N VAL A 29 -30.90 2.59 14.03
CA VAL A 29 -31.83 3.57 13.48
C VAL A 29 -31.11 4.57 12.58
N GLU A 30 -29.92 5.05 12.97
CA GLU A 30 -29.09 5.92 12.14
C GLU A 30 -28.75 5.26 10.79
N ARG A 31 -28.42 3.96 10.81
CA ARG A 31 -27.98 3.22 9.62
C ARG A 31 -29.13 2.81 8.71
N PHE A 32 -30.24 2.32 9.27
CA PHE A 32 -31.33 1.71 8.52
C PHE A 32 -32.62 2.54 8.51
N GLY A 33 -32.72 3.60 9.31
CA GLY A 33 -33.93 4.43 9.43
C GLY A 33 -35.10 3.74 10.14
N VAL A 34 -34.88 2.56 10.73
CA VAL A 34 -35.88 1.74 11.43
C VAL A 34 -35.25 1.11 12.68
N PRO A 35 -36.04 0.75 13.70
CA PRO A 35 -35.52 0.03 14.87
C PRO A 35 -35.05 -1.39 14.51
N PRO A 36 -34.23 -2.05 15.36
CA PRO A 36 -33.74 -3.43 15.18
C PRO A 36 -34.84 -4.44 14.80
N SER A 37 -36.04 -4.31 15.40
CA SER A 37 -37.20 -5.17 15.15
C SER A 37 -37.75 -5.12 13.72
N LYS A 38 -37.34 -4.11 12.93
CA LYS A 38 -37.79 -3.89 11.54
C LYS A 38 -36.65 -3.96 10.52
N VAL A 39 -35.42 -4.24 10.97
CA VAL A 39 -34.25 -4.36 10.08
C VAL A 39 -34.46 -5.45 9.03
N ILE A 40 -35.03 -6.59 9.43
CA ILE A 40 -35.36 -7.72 8.54
C ILE A 40 -36.23 -7.26 7.36
N GLU A 41 -37.25 -6.45 7.63
CA GLU A 41 -38.19 -5.96 6.62
C GLU A 41 -37.49 -5.04 5.61
N VAL A 42 -36.58 -4.17 6.10
CA VAL A 42 -35.77 -3.29 5.24
C VAL A 42 -34.79 -4.10 4.41
N GLN A 43 -34.14 -5.09 5.01
CA GLN A 43 -33.18 -5.97 4.34
C GLN A 43 -33.83 -6.81 3.23
N ALA A 44 -35.03 -7.31 3.46
CA ALA A 44 -35.82 -8.03 2.47
C ALA A 44 -36.08 -7.21 1.19
N LEU A 45 -36.23 -5.89 1.33
CA LEU A 45 -36.47 -4.98 0.20
C LEU A 45 -35.19 -4.59 -0.54
N ILE A 46 -34.09 -4.37 0.17
CA ILE A 46 -32.83 -3.90 -0.45
C ILE A 46 -31.98 -5.04 -1.03
N GLY A 47 -32.10 -6.25 -0.47
CA GLY A 47 -31.23 -7.38 -0.78
C GLY A 47 -29.78 -7.25 -0.30
N ASP A 48 -28.99 -8.28 -0.57
CA ASP A 48 -27.54 -8.29 -0.38
C ASP A 48 -26.84 -9.04 -1.51
N SER A 49 -26.12 -8.30 -2.36
CA SER A 49 -25.32 -8.89 -3.44
C SER A 49 -24.18 -9.77 -2.95
N SER A 50 -23.68 -9.53 -1.74
CA SER A 50 -22.54 -10.26 -1.18
C SER A 50 -22.94 -11.69 -0.81
N ASP A 51 -24.15 -11.83 -0.26
CA ASP A 51 -24.75 -13.11 0.15
C ASP A 51 -25.73 -13.67 -0.89
N ASN A 52 -25.72 -13.10 -2.10
CA ASN A 52 -26.61 -13.48 -3.20
C ASN A 52 -28.11 -13.46 -2.81
N VAL A 53 -28.47 -12.58 -1.86
CA VAL A 53 -29.85 -12.34 -1.45
C VAL A 53 -30.44 -11.31 -2.40
N PRO A 54 -31.48 -11.67 -3.18
CA PRO A 54 -32.08 -10.73 -4.10
C PRO A 54 -32.82 -9.62 -3.36
N GLY A 55 -32.97 -8.45 -3.99
CA GLY A 55 -33.77 -7.34 -3.47
C GLY A 55 -34.76 -6.85 -4.51
N VAL A 56 -35.65 -5.95 -4.12
CA VAL A 56 -36.59 -5.31 -5.05
C VAL A 56 -35.85 -4.22 -5.83
N PRO A 57 -35.74 -4.34 -7.17
CA PRO A 57 -35.02 -3.36 -7.98
C PRO A 57 -35.55 -1.95 -7.80
N GLY A 58 -34.63 -1.00 -7.61
CA GLY A 58 -34.95 0.43 -7.42
C GLY A 58 -35.34 0.82 -6.00
N ILE A 59 -35.26 -0.08 -5.02
CA ILE A 59 -35.47 0.22 -3.60
C ILE A 59 -34.14 0.19 -2.86
N GLY A 60 -33.68 1.37 -2.41
CA GLY A 60 -32.52 1.51 -1.53
C GLY A 60 -32.92 1.65 -0.06
N VAL A 61 -31.92 1.66 0.83
CA VAL A 61 -32.11 1.68 2.31
C VAL A 61 -33.08 2.78 2.77
N LYS A 62 -32.92 4.02 2.29
CA LYS A 62 -33.79 5.14 2.67
C LYS A 62 -35.25 4.94 2.22
N THR A 63 -35.45 4.37 1.03
CA THR A 63 -36.80 4.13 0.49
C THR A 63 -37.46 2.96 1.19
N ALA A 64 -36.72 1.87 1.43
CA ALA A 64 -37.19 0.74 2.21
C ALA A 64 -37.59 1.18 3.63
N ALA A 65 -36.76 1.96 4.31
CA ALA A 65 -37.06 2.50 5.64
C ALA A 65 -38.35 3.33 5.67
N LEU A 66 -38.53 4.21 4.68
CA LEU A 66 -39.73 5.05 4.56
C LEU A 66 -40.98 4.18 4.38
N LEU A 67 -40.94 3.20 3.46
CA LEU A 67 -42.04 2.29 3.20
C LEU A 67 -42.38 1.43 4.43
N ILE A 68 -41.39 0.88 5.12
CA ILE A 68 -41.63 0.07 6.32
C ILE A 68 -42.15 0.92 7.49
N ASN A 69 -41.67 2.15 7.66
CA ASN A 69 -42.22 3.06 8.68
C ASN A 69 -43.66 3.49 8.36
N GLU A 70 -44.04 3.62 7.08
CA GLU A 70 -45.39 4.00 6.64
C GLU A 70 -46.39 2.84 6.70
N PHE A 71 -45.99 1.66 6.21
CA PHE A 71 -46.86 0.49 6.07
C PHE A 71 -46.71 -0.55 7.19
N GLY A 72 -45.70 -0.41 8.05
CA GLY A 72 -45.48 -1.25 9.24
C GLY A 72 -44.58 -2.46 9.00
N ASP A 73 -44.95 -3.35 8.08
CA ASP A 73 -44.21 -4.58 7.76
C ASP A 73 -44.27 -4.93 6.26
N LEU A 74 -43.45 -5.89 5.83
CA LEU A 74 -43.37 -6.28 4.42
C LEU A 74 -44.69 -6.84 3.89
N ASP A 75 -45.41 -7.66 4.67
CA ASP A 75 -46.66 -8.27 4.19
C ASP A 75 -47.76 -7.22 3.98
N THR A 76 -47.88 -6.26 4.90
CA THR A 76 -48.80 -5.12 4.80
C THR A 76 -48.41 -4.20 3.64
N LEU A 77 -47.10 -3.93 3.48
CA LEU A 77 -46.58 -3.14 2.36
C LEU A 77 -46.92 -3.79 1.01
N LEU A 78 -46.69 -5.09 0.86
CA LEU A 78 -46.97 -5.81 -0.38
C LEU A 78 -48.48 -5.92 -0.65
N ALA A 79 -49.31 -6.11 0.38
CA ALA A 79 -50.77 -6.15 0.24
C ALA A 79 -51.35 -4.80 -0.18
N ARG A 80 -50.77 -3.68 0.30
CA ARG A 80 -51.19 -2.31 0.00
C ARG A 80 -50.32 -1.61 -1.03
N ALA A 81 -49.50 -2.34 -1.77
CA ALA A 81 -48.56 -1.78 -2.74
C ALA A 81 -49.26 -0.90 -3.80
N SER A 82 -50.53 -1.17 -4.11
CA SER A 82 -51.34 -0.37 -5.04
C SER A 82 -51.55 1.08 -4.60
N GLU A 83 -51.47 1.39 -3.29
CA GLU A 83 -51.64 2.74 -2.73
C GLU A 83 -50.41 3.63 -2.94
N ILE A 84 -49.28 3.05 -3.36
CA ILE A 84 -48.03 3.78 -3.54
C ILE A 84 -48.13 4.71 -4.75
N LYS A 85 -47.96 6.02 -4.50
CA LYS A 85 -48.08 7.09 -5.51
C LYS A 85 -47.06 6.98 -6.65
N GLN A 86 -45.86 6.44 -6.38
CA GLN A 86 -44.82 6.31 -7.41
C GLN A 86 -45.01 5.03 -8.23
N GLU A 87 -45.45 5.20 -9.49
CA GLU A 87 -45.76 4.11 -10.42
C GLU A 87 -44.65 3.06 -10.54
N LYS A 88 -43.41 3.46 -10.85
CA LYS A 88 -42.27 2.52 -10.97
C LYS A 88 -41.99 1.71 -9.71
N ARG A 89 -42.19 2.30 -8.52
CA ARG A 89 -41.96 1.60 -7.24
C ARG A 89 -43.07 0.60 -6.96
N ARG A 90 -44.32 1.01 -7.21
CA ARG A 90 -45.50 0.15 -7.11
C ARG A 90 -45.35 -1.07 -8.01
N GLU A 91 -45.01 -0.86 -9.28
CA GLU A 91 -44.81 -1.96 -10.24
C GLU A 91 -43.70 -2.91 -9.80
N SER A 92 -42.56 -2.38 -9.34
CA SER A 92 -41.45 -3.19 -8.84
C SER A 92 -41.84 -4.02 -7.61
N LEU A 93 -42.53 -3.43 -6.64
CA LEU A 93 -43.00 -4.13 -5.44
C LEU A 93 -44.01 -5.23 -5.76
N ILE A 94 -44.92 -5.00 -6.71
CA ILE A 94 -45.90 -6.00 -7.15
C ILE A 94 -45.21 -7.13 -7.91
N HIS A 95 -44.30 -6.80 -8.83
CA HIS A 95 -43.63 -7.78 -9.67
C HIS A 95 -42.64 -8.67 -8.89
N PHE A 96 -41.93 -8.09 -7.93
CA PHE A 96 -40.91 -8.79 -7.12
C PHE A 96 -41.40 -9.14 -5.72
N ALA A 97 -42.72 -9.21 -5.49
CA ALA A 97 -43.32 -9.49 -4.18
C ALA A 97 -42.84 -10.82 -3.58
N ASP A 98 -42.84 -11.90 -4.37
CA ASP A 98 -42.42 -13.22 -3.91
C ASP A 98 -40.92 -13.29 -3.65
N GLN A 99 -40.14 -12.54 -4.44
CA GLN A 99 -38.71 -12.40 -4.23
C GLN A 99 -38.42 -11.70 -2.90
N ALA A 100 -39.11 -10.61 -2.59
CA ALA A 100 -38.96 -9.92 -1.31
C ALA A 100 -39.34 -10.82 -0.12
N ARG A 101 -40.39 -11.64 -0.25
CA ARG A 101 -40.78 -12.64 0.78
C ARG A 101 -39.69 -13.69 0.99
N LEU A 102 -39.12 -14.21 -0.10
CA LEU A 102 -37.99 -15.15 -0.03
C LEU A 102 -36.78 -14.49 0.64
N SER A 103 -36.44 -13.26 0.24
CA SER A 103 -35.33 -12.51 0.83
C SER A 103 -35.52 -12.29 2.32
N ARG A 104 -36.75 -12.00 2.78
CA ARG A 104 -37.07 -11.93 4.21
C ARG A 104 -36.69 -13.22 4.93
N THR A 105 -37.05 -14.38 4.38
CA THR A 105 -36.66 -15.68 4.95
C THR A 105 -35.15 -15.88 4.96
N LEU A 106 -34.46 -15.50 3.88
CA LEU A 106 -33.00 -15.65 3.77
C LEU A 106 -32.22 -14.77 4.76
N VAL A 107 -32.69 -13.56 5.05
CA VAL A 107 -32.01 -12.64 5.99
C VAL A 107 -32.43 -12.83 7.44
N THR A 108 -33.48 -13.62 7.70
CA THR A 108 -33.95 -13.86 9.08
C THR A 108 -33.02 -14.84 9.78
N LEU A 109 -32.42 -14.40 10.89
CA LEU A 109 -31.56 -15.26 11.69
C LEU A 109 -32.40 -16.27 12.47
N ASP A 110 -32.03 -17.55 12.38
CA ASP A 110 -32.58 -18.59 13.25
C ASP A 110 -32.02 -18.44 14.66
N ARG A 111 -32.91 -18.19 15.63
CA ARG A 111 -32.57 -18.02 17.06
C ARG A 111 -32.72 -19.31 17.86
N ASN A 112 -33.18 -20.39 17.23
CA ASN A 112 -33.47 -21.67 17.87
C ASN A 112 -32.53 -22.79 17.41
N VAL A 113 -31.35 -22.42 16.93
CA VAL A 113 -30.31 -23.39 16.56
C VAL A 113 -29.95 -24.21 17.80
N PRO A 114 -30.07 -25.55 17.75
CA PRO A 114 -29.68 -26.39 18.87
C PRO A 114 -28.17 -26.26 19.10
N LEU A 115 -27.79 -25.97 20.34
CA LEU A 115 -26.39 -25.94 20.76
C LEU A 115 -26.03 -27.29 21.39
N ASP A 116 -24.86 -27.81 21.04
CA ASP A 116 -24.33 -29.05 21.63
C ASP A 116 -24.00 -28.89 23.12
N VAL A 117 -23.72 -27.65 23.55
CA VAL A 117 -23.43 -27.28 24.93
C VAL A 117 -24.34 -26.15 25.41
N PRO A 118 -24.71 -26.08 26.69
CA PRO A 118 -25.43 -24.95 27.25
C PRO A 118 -24.68 -23.63 27.03
N LEU A 119 -25.41 -22.54 26.78
CA LEU A 119 -24.82 -21.20 26.58
C LEU A 119 -23.93 -20.75 27.76
N ALA A 120 -24.23 -21.20 28.98
CA ALA A 120 -23.41 -20.89 30.15
C ALA A 120 -21.99 -21.50 30.07
N GLU A 121 -21.83 -22.61 29.34
CA GLU A 121 -20.55 -23.29 29.13
C GLU A 121 -19.73 -22.66 27.98
N THR A 122 -20.31 -21.78 27.18
CA THR A 122 -19.57 -21.00 26.17
C THR A 122 -18.91 -19.75 26.75
N ALA A 123 -18.95 -19.59 28.08
CA ALA A 123 -18.30 -18.48 28.75
C ALA A 123 -16.78 -18.51 28.52
N VAL A 124 -16.15 -17.34 28.52
CA VAL A 124 -14.70 -17.24 28.37
C VAL A 124 -14.02 -17.87 29.58
N HIS A 125 -13.36 -19.00 29.36
CA HIS A 125 -12.49 -19.63 30.36
C HIS A 125 -11.09 -19.03 30.30
N GLN A 126 -10.38 -19.11 31.42
CA GLN A 126 -8.95 -18.81 31.41
C GLN A 126 -8.25 -19.87 30.55
N PRO A 127 -7.41 -19.47 29.58
CA PRO A 127 -6.70 -20.41 28.74
C PRO A 127 -5.66 -21.19 29.56
N ASP A 128 -5.39 -22.43 29.14
CA ASP A 128 -4.26 -23.21 29.65
C ASP A 128 -2.96 -22.54 29.21
N ALA A 129 -2.24 -21.97 30.17
CA ALA A 129 -1.02 -21.23 29.95
C ALA A 129 0.10 -22.10 29.34
N GLU A 130 0.21 -23.36 29.76
CA GLU A 130 1.26 -24.27 29.28
C GLU A 130 0.97 -24.67 27.83
N ALA A 131 -0.26 -25.10 27.54
CA ALA A 131 -0.66 -25.47 26.18
C ALA A 131 -0.55 -24.29 25.20
N LEU A 132 -1.00 -23.10 25.63
CA LEU A 132 -0.97 -21.90 24.79
C LEU A 132 0.46 -21.41 24.53
N THR A 133 1.33 -21.39 25.54
CA THR A 133 2.74 -20.98 25.38
C THR A 133 3.52 -21.97 24.52
N ALA A 134 3.27 -23.27 24.67
CA ALA A 134 3.86 -24.31 23.81
C ALA A 134 3.42 -24.14 22.34
N PHE A 135 2.14 -23.88 22.09
CA PHE A 135 1.62 -23.60 20.75
C PHE A 135 2.24 -22.33 20.14
N MET A 136 2.31 -21.24 20.91
CA MET A 136 2.91 -19.98 20.45
C MET A 136 4.41 -20.13 20.16
N ARG A 137 5.13 -20.96 20.93
CA ARG A 137 6.54 -21.28 20.68
C ARG A 137 6.71 -22.04 19.36
N LYS A 138 5.87 -23.05 19.12
CA LYS A 138 5.88 -23.83 17.88
C LYS A 138 5.60 -22.97 16.63
N LEU A 139 4.78 -21.93 16.77
CA LEU A 139 4.47 -20.99 15.68
C LEU A 139 5.40 -19.77 15.63
N GLU A 140 6.42 -19.71 16.49
CA GLU A 140 7.36 -18.59 16.59
C GLU A 140 6.71 -17.20 16.86
N PHE A 141 5.55 -17.18 17.51
CA PHE A 141 4.84 -15.96 17.91
C PHE A 141 5.46 -15.30 19.15
N SER A 142 6.74 -14.97 19.07
CA SER A 142 7.58 -14.50 20.19
C SER A 142 7.03 -13.27 20.93
N THR A 143 6.42 -12.31 20.25
CA THR A 143 5.81 -11.12 20.87
C THR A 143 4.49 -11.42 21.58
N LEU A 144 3.64 -12.27 21.00
CA LEU A 144 2.39 -12.70 21.64
C LEU A 144 2.68 -13.61 22.83
N LEU A 145 3.68 -14.50 22.71
CA LEU A 145 4.14 -15.37 23.78
C LEU A 145 4.48 -14.58 25.05
N ARG A 146 5.24 -13.48 24.91
CA ARG A 146 5.58 -12.63 26.07
C ARG A 146 4.36 -11.99 26.70
N ARG A 147 3.40 -11.51 25.90
CA ARG A 147 2.16 -10.89 26.40
C ARG A 147 1.26 -11.88 27.11
N VAL A 148 1.17 -13.10 26.59
CA VAL A 148 0.39 -14.18 27.17
C VAL A 148 1.05 -14.70 28.45
N ALA A 149 2.36 -14.89 28.44
CA ALA A 149 3.11 -15.31 29.63
C ALA A 149 2.96 -14.29 30.77
N ASP A 150 3.09 -12.99 30.48
CA ASP A 150 2.88 -11.91 31.46
C ASP A 150 1.42 -11.85 31.95
N GLY A 151 0.45 -11.93 31.04
CA GLY A 151 -0.98 -11.87 31.38
C GLY A 151 -1.52 -13.09 32.13
N LEU A 152 -0.91 -14.25 31.96
CA LEU A 152 -1.32 -15.52 32.60
C LEU A 152 -0.39 -15.97 33.73
N GLY A 153 0.72 -15.25 33.98
CA GLY A 153 1.72 -15.63 34.97
C GLY A 153 2.52 -16.90 34.62
N ALA A 154 2.69 -17.19 33.32
CA ALA A 154 3.43 -18.36 32.85
C ALA A 154 4.93 -18.09 32.77
N GLU A 155 5.76 -19.11 33.03
CA GLU A 155 7.21 -18.97 32.90
C GLU A 155 7.64 -18.79 31.43
N LEU A 156 8.54 -17.84 31.21
CA LEU A 156 9.16 -17.61 29.91
C LEU A 156 10.34 -18.56 29.70
N PRO A 157 10.63 -18.96 28.44
CA PRO A 157 11.85 -19.72 28.14
C PRO A 157 13.11 -18.96 28.56
N GLU A 158 14.17 -19.69 28.94
CA GLU A 158 15.47 -19.10 29.28
C GLU A 158 15.96 -18.15 28.18
N GLY A 159 16.33 -16.92 28.57
CA GLY A 159 16.78 -15.86 27.67
C GLY A 159 15.68 -14.92 27.15
N MET A 160 14.39 -15.16 27.46
CA MET A 160 13.29 -14.27 27.10
C MET A 160 12.86 -13.40 28.30
N THR A 161 12.93 -12.08 28.16
CA THR A 161 12.44 -11.15 29.18
C THR A 161 10.94 -10.88 29.05
N PRO A 162 10.22 -10.59 30.16
CA PRO A 162 8.82 -10.18 30.15
C PRO A 162 8.57 -9.02 29.18
N ALA A 163 7.42 -9.02 28.51
CA ALA A 163 7.05 -7.88 27.67
C ALA A 163 6.88 -6.65 28.57
N GLN A 164 7.60 -5.57 28.27
CA GLN A 164 7.19 -4.26 28.78
C GLN A 164 5.77 -3.97 28.27
N ALA A 165 4.88 -3.51 29.17
CA ALA A 165 3.50 -3.20 28.82
C ALA A 165 3.47 -2.39 27.52
N PRO A 166 2.69 -2.81 26.50
CA PRO A 166 2.63 -2.06 25.26
C PRO A 166 2.03 -0.70 25.59
N GLN A 167 2.84 0.36 25.56
CA GLN A 167 2.31 1.71 25.44
C GLN A 167 1.35 1.67 24.25
N ARG A 168 0.11 2.14 24.44
CA ARG A 168 -0.91 2.15 23.39
C ARG A 168 -0.34 2.89 22.20
N ARG A 169 0.16 2.11 21.25
CA ARG A 169 0.74 2.62 20.04
C ARG A 169 -0.41 3.17 19.19
N LYS A 170 -0.55 4.49 19.08
CA LYS A 170 -1.51 5.15 18.18
C LYS A 170 -1.35 4.57 16.77
N LYS A 171 -2.33 4.77 15.89
CA LYS A 171 -2.23 4.34 14.48
C LYS A 171 -0.91 4.80 13.84
N ASP A 172 -0.29 5.87 14.35
CA ASP A 172 1.03 6.37 13.95
C ASP A 172 2.24 5.85 14.73
N ASP A 173 2.14 4.77 15.49
CA ASP A 173 3.25 4.30 16.35
C ASP A 173 3.93 3.02 15.83
N TYR A 174 3.73 2.68 14.55
CA TYR A 174 4.75 1.90 13.86
C TYR A 174 5.97 2.80 13.65
N ASP A 175 6.90 2.70 14.59
CA ASP A 175 8.18 3.40 14.61
C ASP A 175 9.15 2.62 13.72
N HIS A 176 8.92 2.67 12.41
CA HIS A 176 9.93 2.21 11.46
C HIS A 176 11.18 3.06 11.72
N PRO A 177 12.39 2.50 11.82
CA PRO A 177 13.62 3.24 12.10
C PRO A 177 13.98 4.33 11.07
N LEU A 178 13.14 4.53 10.04
CA LEU A 178 13.25 5.55 8.99
C LEU A 178 12.05 6.52 8.96
N ARG A 179 11.12 6.43 9.91
CA ARG A 179 9.91 7.24 9.90
C ARG A 179 10.16 8.58 10.59
N ARG A 180 10.24 9.66 9.82
CA ARG A 180 9.88 10.98 10.34
C ARG A 180 8.35 11.05 10.38
N SER A 181 7.78 11.25 11.56
CA SER A 181 6.32 11.29 11.74
C SER A 181 5.67 12.38 10.88
N PRO A 182 4.46 12.17 10.32
CA PRO A 182 3.86 13.12 9.41
C PRO A 182 2.94 14.12 10.14
N ARG A 183 3.06 15.38 9.73
CA ARG A 183 2.19 16.57 9.97
C ARG A 183 2.56 17.46 11.16
N GLY A 184 3.42 18.42 10.87
CA GLY A 184 3.65 19.64 11.65
C GLY A 184 4.84 20.37 11.05
N ASP A 185 4.69 21.67 10.78
CA ASP A 185 5.54 22.50 9.93
C ASP A 185 7.06 22.31 10.11
N PHE A 186 7.78 22.42 8.99
CA PHE A 186 9.22 22.53 8.95
C PHE A 186 9.70 23.68 9.84
N VAL A 187 10.22 23.34 11.01
CA VAL A 187 11.15 24.18 11.76
C VAL A 187 12.43 23.39 11.95
N ALA A 188 13.48 23.86 11.30
CA ALA A 188 14.83 23.31 11.36
C ALA A 188 15.41 23.56 12.75
N THR A 189 15.25 22.61 13.66
CA THR A 189 16.19 22.34 14.74
C THR A 189 15.87 20.98 15.34
N ARG A 190 16.79 20.01 15.19
CA ARG A 190 16.68 18.74 15.91
C ARG A 190 18.00 18.44 16.60
N THR A 191 17.92 18.33 17.92
CA THR A 191 18.98 17.97 18.84
C THR A 191 19.43 16.54 18.56
N VAL A 192 20.74 16.36 18.34
CA VAL A 192 21.39 15.07 18.19
C VAL A 192 21.21 14.30 19.50
N ILE A 193 20.48 13.18 19.47
CA ILE A 193 20.49 12.21 20.57
C ILE A 193 21.68 11.29 20.30
N GLU A 194 22.73 11.39 21.13
CA GLU A 194 23.86 10.47 21.05
C GLU A 194 23.40 9.03 21.34
N PRO A 195 23.76 8.04 20.50
CA PRO A 195 23.40 6.66 20.76
C PRO A 195 24.25 6.13 21.93
N ALA A 196 23.56 5.64 22.95
CA ALA A 196 24.18 4.86 24.03
C ALA A 196 24.92 3.66 23.43
N ARG A 197 26.22 3.54 23.73
CA ARG A 197 27.04 2.37 23.39
C ARG A 197 26.46 1.13 24.08
N SER A 198 25.88 0.21 23.32
CA SER A 198 25.64 -1.17 23.75
C SER A 198 26.27 -2.14 22.75
N GLU A 199 27.15 -3.01 23.23
CA GLU A 199 27.65 -4.15 22.47
C GLU A 199 26.51 -5.15 22.21
N GLY A 200 26.21 -5.42 20.94
CA GLY A 200 25.24 -6.43 20.49
C GLY A 200 24.43 -5.98 19.28
N GLY A 201 24.62 -6.65 18.13
CA GLY A 201 24.06 -6.29 16.83
C GLY A 201 22.80 -7.07 16.43
N SER A 202 21.63 -6.64 16.91
CA SER A 202 20.36 -7.11 16.33
C SER A 202 20.15 -6.56 14.91
N PRO A 203 19.37 -7.23 14.04
CA PRO A 203 19.01 -6.71 12.72
C PRO A 203 18.39 -5.30 12.77
N ALA A 204 17.62 -4.99 13.83
CA ALA A 204 17.02 -3.68 14.04
C ALA A 204 18.08 -2.59 14.34
N GLN A 205 19.06 -2.89 15.19
CA GLN A 205 20.17 -1.96 15.48
C GLN A 205 21.04 -1.75 14.24
N LEU A 206 21.34 -2.80 13.48
CA LEU A 206 22.08 -2.69 12.22
C LEU A 206 21.33 -1.82 11.19
N ALA A 207 20.01 -1.94 11.12
CA ALA A 207 19.19 -1.10 10.25
C ALA A 207 19.26 0.38 10.65
N VAL A 208 19.15 0.69 11.95
CA VAL A 208 19.30 2.06 12.48
C VAL A 208 20.69 2.63 12.21
N GLU A 209 21.75 1.83 12.43
CA GLU A 209 23.12 2.25 12.17
C GLU A 209 23.36 2.56 10.69
N ARG A 210 22.88 1.68 9.79
CA ARG A 210 22.98 1.90 8.34
C ARG A 210 22.18 3.12 7.90
N ALA A 211 20.99 3.31 8.45
CA ALA A 211 20.17 4.48 8.20
C ALA A 211 20.93 5.78 8.58
N GLY A 212 21.48 5.84 9.79
CA GLY A 212 22.23 7.02 10.25
C GLY A 212 23.47 7.32 9.39
N LYS A 213 24.19 6.28 8.93
CA LYS A 213 25.31 6.45 7.99
C LYS A 213 24.85 7.00 6.64
N LEU A 214 23.70 6.57 6.13
CA LEU A 214 23.14 7.06 4.87
C LEU A 214 22.60 8.49 4.98
N GLU A 215 21.94 8.84 6.10
CA GLU A 215 21.45 10.20 6.35
C GLU A 215 22.58 11.24 6.43
N ALA A 216 23.79 10.83 6.83
CA ALA A 216 24.96 11.70 6.89
C ALA A 216 25.55 12.04 5.51
N ILE A 217 25.13 11.36 4.44
CA ILE A 217 25.65 11.58 3.08
C ILE A 217 24.86 12.74 2.44
N PRO A 218 25.51 13.87 2.11
CA PRO A 218 24.80 14.99 1.52
C PRO A 218 24.39 14.71 0.07
N PHE A 219 23.24 15.24 -0.33
CA PHE A 219 22.81 15.27 -1.74
C PHE A 219 23.50 16.40 -2.49
N ASP A 220 24.78 16.22 -2.79
CA ASP A 220 25.57 17.16 -3.57
C ASP A 220 25.64 16.75 -5.04
N ARG A 221 25.07 17.60 -5.92
CA ARG A 221 25.00 17.36 -7.36
C ARG A 221 26.33 17.60 -8.08
N SER A 222 27.29 18.27 -7.44
CA SER A 222 28.63 18.47 -8.02
C SER A 222 29.41 17.16 -8.14
N ASN A 223 29.01 16.13 -7.40
CA ASN A 223 29.55 14.77 -7.48
C ASN A 223 28.93 13.94 -8.61
N TYR A 224 28.06 14.53 -9.44
CA TYR A 224 27.44 13.84 -10.56
C TYR A 224 28.23 14.11 -11.84
N GLU A 225 28.71 13.04 -12.47
CA GLU A 225 29.53 13.15 -13.68
C GLU A 225 28.71 12.88 -14.95
N THR A 226 29.02 13.59 -16.03
CA THR A 226 28.50 13.28 -17.37
C THR A 226 29.52 12.44 -18.11
N VAL A 227 29.18 11.19 -18.39
CA VAL A 227 30.10 10.21 -18.99
C VAL A 227 29.95 10.24 -20.50
N THR A 228 30.96 10.76 -21.19
CA THR A 228 30.96 10.93 -22.66
C THR A 228 32.06 10.11 -23.35
N ASP A 229 32.81 9.31 -22.61
CA ASP A 229 33.82 8.41 -23.14
C ASP A 229 33.59 6.93 -22.74
N ALA A 230 33.96 6.02 -23.65
CA ALA A 230 33.76 4.58 -23.47
C ALA A 230 34.65 3.97 -22.37
N VAL A 231 35.82 4.56 -22.13
CA VAL A 231 36.78 4.06 -21.13
C VAL A 231 36.20 4.26 -19.73
N ARG A 232 35.70 5.46 -19.44
CA ARG A 232 35.06 5.80 -18.16
C ARG A 232 33.81 4.98 -17.92
N LEU A 233 32.99 4.75 -18.94
CA LEU A 233 31.84 3.86 -18.82
C LEU A 233 32.29 2.42 -18.47
N ALA A 234 33.32 1.90 -19.15
CA ALA A 234 33.85 0.57 -18.85
C ALA A 234 34.42 0.48 -17.42
N ASP A 235 35.08 1.52 -16.91
CA ASP A 235 35.58 1.59 -15.53
C ASP A 235 34.44 1.52 -14.51
N LEU A 236 33.37 2.30 -14.72
CA LEU A 236 32.19 2.31 -13.85
C LEU A 236 31.50 0.93 -13.85
N LEU A 237 31.37 0.32 -15.02
CA LEU A 237 30.76 -1.01 -15.16
C LEU A 237 31.61 -2.13 -14.55
N SER A 238 32.93 -2.01 -14.63
CA SER A 238 33.87 -2.94 -13.97
C SER A 238 33.79 -2.81 -12.45
N ALA A 239 33.70 -1.59 -11.93
CA ALA A 239 33.50 -1.35 -10.50
C ALA A 239 32.15 -1.88 -10.01
N ALA A 240 31.07 -1.68 -10.78
CA ALA A 240 29.75 -2.23 -10.46
C ALA A 240 29.75 -3.76 -10.40
N ARG A 241 30.44 -4.43 -11.33
CA ARG A 241 30.66 -5.88 -11.29
C ARG A 241 31.43 -6.33 -10.06
N TYR A 242 32.51 -5.64 -9.73
CA TYR A 242 33.32 -5.98 -8.55
C TYR A 242 32.54 -5.81 -7.24
N GLN A 243 31.72 -4.76 -7.13
CA GLN A 243 30.83 -4.53 -5.98
C GLN A 243 29.65 -5.51 -5.94
N GLY A 244 29.27 -6.09 -7.08
CA GLY A 244 28.16 -7.02 -7.23
C GLY A 244 26.78 -6.35 -7.23
N HIS A 245 26.69 -5.02 -7.13
CA HIS A 245 25.44 -4.29 -7.26
C HIS A 245 25.63 -2.83 -7.67
N PHE A 246 24.62 -2.26 -8.31
CA PHE A 246 24.54 -0.82 -8.61
C PHE A 246 23.09 -0.41 -8.89
N SER A 247 22.80 0.88 -8.80
CA SER A 247 21.52 1.43 -9.23
C SER A 247 21.64 2.01 -10.63
N PHE A 248 20.59 1.87 -11.44
CA PHE A 248 20.55 2.48 -12.76
C PHE A 248 19.12 2.78 -13.20
N ARG A 249 19.00 3.63 -14.22
CA ARG A 249 17.72 3.97 -14.84
C ARG A 249 17.90 4.42 -16.28
N VAL A 250 17.08 3.91 -17.18
CA VAL A 250 17.03 4.40 -18.56
C VAL A 250 16.17 5.67 -18.66
N LYS A 251 16.53 6.52 -19.61
CA LYS A 251 15.84 7.77 -19.87
C LYS A 251 15.38 7.81 -21.31
N LEU A 252 14.08 7.95 -21.51
CA LEU A 252 13.45 8.00 -22.83
C LEU A 252 12.94 9.40 -23.16
N ASN A 253 12.76 9.68 -24.44
CA ASN A 253 12.09 10.91 -24.90
C ASN A 253 10.55 10.89 -24.70
N SER A 254 9.97 9.69 -24.47
CA SER A 254 8.54 9.45 -24.26
C SER A 254 8.26 8.79 -22.91
N SER A 255 7.04 8.94 -22.42
CA SER A 255 6.54 8.20 -21.24
C SER A 255 6.14 6.75 -21.57
N ASP A 256 6.05 6.39 -22.85
CA ASP A 256 5.76 5.03 -23.29
C ASP A 256 7.06 4.25 -23.51
N PRO A 257 7.34 3.18 -22.74
CA PRO A 257 8.55 2.38 -22.90
C PRO A 257 8.59 1.57 -24.20
N MET A 258 7.43 1.30 -24.84
CA MET A 258 7.36 0.58 -26.11
C MET A 258 7.67 1.46 -27.32
N GLN A 259 7.45 2.78 -27.21
CA GLN A 259 7.61 3.72 -28.32
C GLN A 259 8.78 4.70 -28.14
N GLY A 260 9.15 5.04 -26.90
CA GLY A 260 10.17 6.04 -26.61
C GLY A 260 11.58 5.66 -27.07
N GLU A 261 12.32 6.60 -27.63
CA GLU A 261 13.74 6.40 -27.97
C GLU A 261 14.59 6.57 -26.72
N LEU A 262 15.66 5.79 -26.61
CA LEU A 262 16.62 5.90 -25.51
C LEU A 262 17.43 7.18 -25.69
N VAL A 263 17.41 8.04 -24.68
CA VAL A 263 18.09 9.34 -24.67
C VAL A 263 19.34 9.31 -23.80
N GLY A 264 19.30 8.52 -22.72
CA GLY A 264 20.44 8.35 -21.83
C GLY A 264 20.20 7.29 -20.76
N VAL A 265 21.23 7.08 -19.95
CA VAL A 265 21.21 6.15 -18.81
C VAL A 265 21.80 6.86 -17.60
N ALA A 266 21.10 6.84 -16.47
CA ALA A 266 21.64 7.28 -15.19
C ALA A 266 22.10 6.05 -14.40
N LEU A 267 23.23 6.14 -13.71
CA LEU A 267 23.77 5.07 -12.88
C LEU A 267 24.40 5.62 -11.60
N ALA A 268 24.33 4.87 -10.51
CA ALA A 268 24.99 5.20 -9.26
C ALA A 268 25.43 3.92 -8.53
N LEU A 269 26.72 3.83 -8.23
CA LEU A 269 27.34 2.68 -7.55
C LEU A 269 27.32 2.84 -6.02
N VAL A 270 27.52 4.07 -5.55
CA VAL A 270 27.57 4.42 -4.13
C VAL A 270 26.70 5.65 -3.85
N PRO A 271 26.06 5.76 -2.68
CA PRO A 271 25.28 6.95 -2.34
C PRO A 271 26.12 8.23 -2.42
N GLY A 272 25.51 9.29 -2.96
CA GLY A 272 26.17 10.59 -3.14
C GLY A 272 26.96 10.75 -4.45
N HIS A 273 27.23 9.68 -5.18
CA HIS A 273 27.91 9.73 -6.48
C HIS A 273 27.05 9.09 -7.56
N ALA A 274 26.85 9.79 -8.67
CA ALA A 274 26.06 9.31 -9.80
C ALA A 274 26.72 9.72 -11.11
N ALA A 275 26.39 9.01 -12.17
CA ALA A 275 26.82 9.31 -13.52
C ALA A 275 25.61 9.35 -14.45
N TYR A 276 25.63 10.29 -15.39
CA TYR A 276 24.69 10.35 -16.49
C TYR A 276 25.41 10.10 -17.81
N LEU A 277 24.90 9.12 -18.56
CA LEU A 277 25.38 8.74 -19.88
C LEU A 277 24.40 9.28 -20.94
N PRO A 278 24.71 10.40 -21.62
CA PRO A 278 23.93 10.87 -22.76
C PRO A 278 24.16 9.95 -23.97
N LEU A 279 23.09 9.67 -24.72
CA LEU A 279 23.12 8.78 -25.89
C LEU A 279 22.43 9.35 -27.13
N ALA A 280 21.44 10.23 -26.97
CA ALA A 280 20.70 10.83 -28.08
C ALA A 280 20.23 12.27 -27.78
N HIS A 281 21.07 13.07 -27.11
CA HIS A 281 20.77 14.49 -26.94
C HIS A 281 20.99 15.25 -28.27
N ARG A 282 20.22 16.34 -28.46
CA ARG A 282 20.19 17.16 -29.67
C ARG A 282 20.31 18.64 -29.30
N ALA A 283 21.14 19.38 -30.03
CA ALA A 283 21.13 20.85 -29.99
C ALA A 283 19.82 21.36 -30.66
N SER A 284 19.21 22.41 -30.09
CA SER A 284 17.79 22.78 -30.31
C SER A 284 17.33 23.13 -31.75
N ASP A 285 16.01 23.02 -31.98
CA ASP A 285 15.06 23.41 -33.06
C ASP A 285 15.47 23.78 -34.52
N GLY A 286 16.67 23.46 -34.98
CA GLY A 286 17.08 23.70 -36.39
C GLY A 286 17.09 22.44 -37.27
N LEU A 287 17.00 22.65 -38.60
CA LEU A 287 17.57 21.74 -39.59
C LEU A 287 19.07 21.61 -39.25
N ASP A 288 19.43 20.52 -38.58
CA ASP A 288 20.80 20.22 -38.18
C ASP A 288 21.63 19.87 -39.42
N LEU A 289 22.08 20.89 -40.13
CA LEU A 289 23.04 20.83 -41.23
C LEU A 289 24.47 20.97 -40.68
N GLY A 290 24.75 20.27 -39.56
CA GLY A 290 26.08 20.16 -38.94
C GLY A 290 26.52 21.43 -38.22
N GLY A 291 26.38 21.47 -36.89
CA GLY A 291 26.80 22.67 -36.14
C GLY A 291 27.25 22.49 -34.69
N ASP A 292 26.56 21.71 -33.86
CA ASP A 292 26.95 21.53 -32.45
C ASP A 292 26.87 20.06 -32.06
N THR A 293 27.98 19.34 -32.23
CA THR A 293 28.09 17.94 -31.78
C THR A 293 28.17 17.92 -30.26
N ILE A 294 27.06 17.60 -29.60
CA ILE A 294 27.03 17.28 -28.17
C ILE A 294 27.95 16.09 -27.93
N ALA A 295 28.88 16.21 -26.98
CA ALA A 295 29.75 15.11 -26.59
C ALA A 295 28.91 14.01 -25.93
N GLN A 296 28.79 12.85 -26.59
CA GLN A 296 28.03 11.70 -26.12
C GLN A 296 28.56 10.41 -26.76
N LEU A 297 28.36 9.26 -26.11
CA LEU A 297 28.72 7.98 -26.70
C LEU A 297 27.78 7.64 -27.85
N SER A 298 28.26 6.85 -28.80
CA SER A 298 27.35 6.23 -29.75
C SER A 298 26.44 5.25 -29.01
N MET A 299 25.16 5.23 -29.40
CA MET A 299 24.14 4.32 -28.85
C MET A 299 24.62 2.87 -28.86
N ARG A 300 25.26 2.45 -29.95
CA ARG A 300 25.74 1.09 -30.13
C ARG A 300 26.85 0.74 -29.15
N GLU A 301 27.89 1.56 -29.04
CA GLU A 301 29.01 1.31 -28.13
C GLU A 301 28.55 1.27 -26.67
N ALA A 302 27.65 2.19 -26.28
CA ALA A 302 27.09 2.20 -24.94
C ALA A 302 26.29 0.91 -24.64
N LEU A 303 25.43 0.48 -25.56
CA LEU A 303 24.63 -0.75 -25.38
C LEU A 303 25.51 -2.00 -25.37
N ASP A 304 26.54 -2.06 -26.22
CA ASP A 304 27.51 -3.16 -26.25
C ASP A 304 28.28 -3.28 -24.93
N LEU A 305 28.58 -2.15 -24.27
CA LEU A 305 29.22 -2.12 -22.95
C LEU A 305 28.24 -2.46 -21.80
N LEU A 306 27.02 -1.93 -21.85
CA LEU A 306 26.01 -2.12 -20.81
C LEU A 306 25.44 -3.54 -20.79
N LYS A 307 25.19 -4.12 -21.96
CA LYS A 307 24.49 -5.40 -22.11
C LYS A 307 25.11 -6.51 -21.26
N PRO A 308 26.43 -6.78 -21.30
CA PRO A 308 27.02 -7.83 -20.49
C PRO A 308 26.82 -7.68 -18.98
N VAL A 309 26.67 -6.46 -18.45
CA VAL A 309 26.47 -6.21 -17.01
C VAL A 309 24.98 -6.30 -16.65
N LEU A 310 24.11 -5.80 -17.52
CA LEU A 310 22.67 -5.81 -17.29
C LEU A 310 22.07 -7.23 -17.37
N GLU A 311 22.64 -8.09 -18.22
CA GLU A 311 22.24 -9.50 -18.35
C GLU A 311 22.95 -10.43 -17.35
N ASP A 312 23.93 -9.93 -16.59
CA ASP A 312 24.69 -10.72 -15.61
C ASP A 312 23.84 -11.01 -14.37
N GLU A 313 23.59 -12.29 -14.08
CA GLU A 313 22.81 -12.71 -12.90
C GLU A 313 23.56 -12.44 -11.58
N SER A 314 24.89 -12.35 -11.62
CA SER A 314 25.73 -12.14 -10.43
C SER A 314 25.77 -10.69 -9.95
N VAL A 315 25.31 -9.75 -10.78
CA VAL A 315 25.26 -8.32 -10.45
C VAL A 315 23.82 -7.92 -10.19
N LEU A 316 23.52 -7.44 -8.98
CA LEU A 316 22.19 -6.94 -8.62
C LEU A 316 21.97 -5.52 -9.16
N LYS A 317 20.89 -5.33 -9.92
CA LYS A 317 20.48 -4.02 -10.40
C LYS A 317 19.35 -3.46 -9.55
N ILE A 318 19.57 -2.30 -8.95
CA ILE A 318 18.57 -1.60 -8.14
C ILE A 318 17.86 -0.59 -9.04
N VAL A 319 16.59 -0.85 -9.38
CA VAL A 319 15.83 -0.08 -10.38
C VAL A 319 14.44 0.24 -9.87
N GLN A 320 14.08 1.51 -9.84
CA GLN A 320 12.74 1.92 -9.46
C GLN A 320 11.75 1.73 -10.62
N ASN A 321 10.66 0.99 -10.37
CA ASN A 321 9.67 0.63 -11.39
C ASN A 321 10.33 -0.12 -12.57
N ALA A 322 11.01 -1.22 -12.22
CA ALA A 322 11.87 -1.99 -13.12
C ALA A 322 11.17 -2.41 -14.43
N LYS A 323 9.85 -2.64 -14.38
CA LYS A 323 9.04 -2.97 -15.56
C LYS A 323 9.24 -1.97 -16.71
N PHE A 324 9.34 -0.68 -16.40
CA PHE A 324 9.54 0.35 -17.42
C PHE A 324 10.89 0.16 -18.14
N ASP A 325 11.97 0.06 -17.36
CA ASP A 325 13.34 -0.12 -17.87
C ASP A 325 13.50 -1.45 -18.61
N MET A 326 12.89 -2.54 -18.13
CA MET A 326 12.90 -3.85 -18.78
C MET A 326 12.28 -3.79 -20.19
N VAL A 327 11.10 -3.17 -20.31
CA VAL A 327 10.40 -3.04 -21.61
C VAL A 327 11.21 -2.18 -22.58
N ALA A 328 11.78 -1.08 -22.09
CA ALA A 328 12.61 -0.20 -22.90
C ALA A 328 13.88 -0.91 -23.40
N LEU A 329 14.60 -1.61 -22.52
CA LEU A 329 15.84 -2.33 -22.85
C LEU A 329 15.63 -3.54 -23.76
N ALA A 330 14.50 -4.24 -23.61
CA ALA A 330 14.16 -5.38 -24.46
C ALA A 330 14.11 -5.01 -25.95
N ARG A 331 13.72 -3.78 -26.28
CA ARG A 331 13.71 -3.25 -27.66
C ARG A 331 15.10 -3.09 -28.26
N TYR A 332 16.12 -2.96 -27.41
CA TYR A 332 17.53 -2.92 -27.80
C TYR A 332 18.20 -4.30 -27.63
N GLY A 333 17.41 -5.36 -27.40
CA GLY A 333 17.91 -6.73 -27.26
C GLY A 333 18.69 -6.97 -25.96
N ILE A 334 18.39 -6.22 -24.89
CA ILE A 334 19.00 -6.40 -23.57
C ILE A 334 17.94 -6.98 -22.62
N ALA A 335 18.21 -8.17 -22.07
CA ALA A 335 17.35 -8.84 -21.10
C ALA A 335 17.82 -8.58 -19.67
N LEU A 336 17.26 -7.57 -19.02
CA LEU A 336 17.63 -7.22 -17.64
C LEU A 336 17.36 -8.37 -16.66
N GLN A 337 18.41 -8.84 -15.97
CA GLN A 337 18.34 -9.93 -14.96
C GLN A 337 18.56 -9.40 -13.54
N THR A 338 18.31 -10.20 -12.49
CA THR A 338 18.62 -9.93 -11.06
C THR A 338 18.34 -8.48 -10.62
N ILE A 339 17.10 -8.22 -10.21
CA ILE A 339 16.58 -6.86 -9.99
C ILE A 339 16.01 -6.73 -8.58
N ASP A 340 16.37 -5.65 -7.90
CA ASP A 340 15.63 -5.13 -6.74
C ASP A 340 14.87 -3.87 -7.14
N ASP A 341 13.56 -3.85 -6.88
CA ASP A 341 12.70 -2.70 -7.12
C ASP A 341 12.27 -2.07 -5.78
N PRO A 342 12.82 -0.91 -5.39
CA PRO A 342 12.47 -0.26 -4.13
C PRO A 342 10.97 0.10 -4.03
N CYS A 343 10.26 0.26 -5.15
CA CYS A 343 8.80 0.42 -5.18
C CYS A 343 8.11 -0.82 -4.61
N LEU A 344 8.49 -2.01 -5.11
CA LEU A 344 7.89 -3.28 -4.70
C LEU A 344 8.33 -3.67 -3.30
N ILE A 345 9.58 -3.41 -2.93
CA ILE A 345 10.08 -3.61 -1.56
C ILE A 345 9.27 -2.74 -0.59
N SER A 346 9.08 -1.46 -0.90
CA SER A 346 8.27 -0.56 -0.07
C SER A 346 6.81 -1.02 0.02
N TYR A 347 6.21 -1.43 -1.10
CA TYR A 347 4.84 -1.96 -1.13
C TYR A 347 4.69 -3.22 -0.27
N ALA A 348 5.62 -4.16 -0.37
CA ALA A 348 5.59 -5.39 0.42
C ALA A 348 5.74 -5.13 1.93
N LEU A 349 6.50 -4.10 2.32
CA LEU A 349 6.69 -3.71 3.71
C LEU A 349 5.48 -2.97 4.29
N ASP A 350 4.83 -2.10 3.52
CA ASP A 350 3.71 -1.27 4.03
C ASP A 350 2.71 -0.86 2.94
N ALA A 351 1.98 -1.84 2.38
CA ALA A 351 1.00 -1.64 1.31
C ALA A 351 -0.16 -0.67 1.66
N GLY A 352 -0.39 -0.39 2.95
CA GLY A 352 -1.58 0.29 3.43
C GLY A 352 -1.40 1.77 3.81
N ARG A 353 -0.17 2.30 3.83
CA ARG A 353 0.11 3.63 4.43
C ARG A 353 0.82 4.65 3.55
N ALA A 354 1.47 4.24 2.45
CA ALA A 354 2.35 5.14 1.71
C ALA A 354 2.12 5.11 0.18
N GLU A 355 2.42 6.23 -0.47
CA GLU A 355 2.67 6.25 -1.91
C GLU A 355 4.08 5.69 -2.15
N HIS A 356 4.19 4.64 -2.99
CA HIS A 356 5.45 3.94 -3.26
C HIS A 356 6.22 4.51 -4.46
N LEU A 357 5.80 5.68 -4.95
CA LEU A 357 6.45 6.37 -6.06
C LEU A 357 7.81 6.95 -5.62
N PRO A 358 8.81 7.00 -6.52
CA PRO A 358 10.18 7.39 -6.17
C PRO A 358 10.29 8.72 -5.45
N GLU A 359 9.56 9.74 -5.90
CA GLU A 359 9.63 11.09 -5.34
C GLU A 359 9.15 11.12 -3.88
N GLN A 360 8.06 10.41 -3.61
CA GLN A 360 7.48 10.27 -2.27
C GLN A 360 8.37 9.40 -1.38
N LEU A 361 8.95 8.32 -1.90
CA LEU A 361 9.89 7.49 -1.14
C LEU A 361 11.14 8.28 -0.75
N ALA A 362 11.72 9.04 -1.67
CA ALA A 362 12.88 9.89 -1.39
C ALA A 362 12.54 10.97 -0.34
N SER A 363 11.37 11.59 -0.43
CA SER A 363 10.92 12.58 0.54
C SER A 363 10.68 11.97 1.93
N ASN A 364 9.96 10.85 2.00
CA ASN A 364 9.56 10.22 3.24
C ASN A 364 10.74 9.56 3.97
N LEU A 365 11.62 8.87 3.24
CA LEU A 365 12.71 8.09 3.82
C LEU A 365 14.00 8.88 3.99
N LEU A 366 14.28 9.81 3.07
CA LEU A 366 15.57 10.51 3.02
C LEU A 366 15.44 12.03 3.26
N GLY A 367 14.22 12.55 3.38
CA GLY A 367 13.98 13.99 3.49
C GLY A 367 14.41 14.77 2.24
N TYR A 368 14.53 14.10 1.09
CA TYR A 368 15.01 14.69 -0.15
C TYR A 368 13.88 14.96 -1.12
N THR A 369 13.83 16.18 -1.66
CA THR A 369 12.89 16.55 -2.73
C THR A 369 13.54 16.33 -4.08
N CYS A 370 13.08 15.30 -4.80
CA CYS A 370 13.53 15.02 -6.16
C CYS A 370 13.16 16.16 -7.13
N LEU A 371 13.99 16.36 -8.16
CA LEU A 371 13.64 17.22 -9.30
C LEU A 371 12.41 16.65 -10.02
N THR A 372 11.45 17.52 -10.27
CA THR A 372 10.26 17.20 -11.05
C THR A 372 10.56 17.22 -12.54
N GLN A 373 9.82 16.44 -13.32
CA GLN A 373 9.93 16.52 -14.79
C GLN A 373 9.64 17.93 -15.31
N LYS A 374 8.80 18.71 -14.61
CA LYS A 374 8.48 20.09 -14.95
C LYS A 374 9.68 21.02 -14.79
N GLU A 375 10.48 20.85 -13.75
CA GLU A 375 11.70 21.65 -13.54
C GLU A 375 12.77 21.32 -14.59
N VAL A 376 12.83 20.07 -15.05
CA VAL A 376 13.83 19.62 -16.02
C VAL A 376 13.41 19.93 -17.47
N ARG A 377 12.13 19.75 -17.81
CA ARG A 377 11.63 19.82 -19.19
C ARG A 377 10.79 21.05 -19.48
N GLY A 378 10.44 21.85 -18.48
CA GLY A 378 9.43 22.90 -18.58
C GLY A 378 7.99 22.36 -18.46
N SER A 379 7.00 23.22 -18.72
CA SER A 379 5.57 22.86 -18.58
C SER A 379 4.70 23.22 -19.78
N GLY A 380 3.61 22.48 -19.93
CA GLY A 380 2.59 22.75 -20.95
C GLY A 380 3.08 22.39 -22.35
N ARG A 381 2.54 23.08 -23.37
CA ARG A 381 2.90 22.85 -24.78
C ARG A 381 4.35 23.22 -25.12
N ALA A 382 5.01 24.01 -24.28
CA ALA A 382 6.41 24.39 -24.45
C ALA A 382 7.38 23.43 -23.76
N ALA A 383 6.89 22.36 -23.12
CA ALA A 383 7.76 21.36 -22.50
C ALA A 383 8.57 20.63 -23.57
N VAL A 384 9.89 20.55 -23.38
CA VAL A 384 10.79 19.92 -24.33
C VAL A 384 10.92 18.41 -24.09
N GLY A 385 11.28 17.69 -25.14
CA GLY A 385 11.75 16.30 -25.02
C GLY A 385 13.02 16.25 -24.18
N LEU A 386 13.25 15.14 -23.47
CA LEU A 386 14.46 14.98 -22.67
C LEU A 386 15.73 15.04 -23.54
N ASP A 387 15.62 14.63 -24.80
CA ASP A 387 16.65 14.75 -25.82
C ASP A 387 17.09 16.20 -26.10
N ARG A 388 16.29 17.20 -25.70
CA ARG A 388 16.59 18.62 -25.91
C ARG A 388 16.92 19.36 -24.61
N VAL A 389 16.99 18.63 -23.49
CA VAL A 389 17.40 19.21 -22.21
C VAL A 389 18.92 19.39 -22.22
N PRO A 390 19.44 20.55 -21.77
CA PRO A 390 20.88 20.77 -21.62
C PRO A 390 21.54 19.74 -20.70
N LEU A 391 22.75 19.33 -21.05
CA LEU A 391 23.57 18.39 -20.25
C LEU A 391 24.25 19.05 -19.07
#